data_AF-A0A0J7IP96-F1
#
_entry.id   AF-A0A0J7IP96-F1
#
_cell.length_a   1.000
_cell.length_b   1.000
_cell.length_c   1.000
_cell.angle_alpha   90.00
_cell.angle_beta   90.00
_cell.angle_gamma   90.00
#
_symmetry.space_group_name_H-M   'P 1'
#
loop_
_entity.id
_entity.type
_entity.pdbx_description
1 polymer ?
#
loop_
_entity_poly.entity_id
_entity_poly.type
_entity_poly.pdbx_seq_one_letter_code
_entity_poly.pdbx_strand_id
1 'polypeptide(L)'
;MNIEQLKKQLDEKQLRHKELFDFLYFKQLPQDEYDKFNKENIHLFEEYRKLSEEIRALKLELMTPEEKLEYYRQKELAKEKYKNS
;
A
#
# COMPACT_ATOMS: atom_id res chain seq x y z
N MET A 1 -5.70 15.98 9.04
CA MET A 1 -4.45 15.53 8.40
C MET A 1 -4.60 15.74 6.90
N ASN A 2 -3.64 16.36 6.22
CA ASN A 2 -3.73 16.66 4.78
C ASN A 2 -3.31 15.43 3.94
N ILE A 3 -3.86 15.24 2.74
CA ILE A 3 -3.50 14.18 1.80
C ILE A 3 -1.98 14.11 1.55
N GLU A 4 -1.30 15.26 1.48
CA GLU A 4 0.17 15.29 1.34
C GLU A 4 0.91 14.71 2.55
N GLN A 5 0.39 14.89 3.76
CA GLN A 5 0.96 14.27 4.97
C GLN A 5 0.74 12.76 4.96
N LEU A 6 -0.45 12.31 4.54
CA LEU A 6 -0.78 10.89 4.39
C LEU A 6 0.10 10.21 3.33
N LYS A 7 0.34 10.86 2.18
CA LYS A 7 1.26 10.35 1.15
C LYS A 7 2.68 10.19 1.67
N LYS A 8 3.19 11.19 2.40
CA LYS A 8 4.52 11.10 3.01
C LYS A 8 4.62 9.92 3.97
N GLN A 9 3.62 9.72 4.83
CA GLN A 9 3.57 8.55 5.72
C GLN A 9 3.48 7.24 4.94
N LEU A 10 2.71 7.19 3.85
CA LEU A 10 2.62 6.03 2.97
C LEU A 10 3.99 5.67 2.39
N ASP A 11 4.70 6.65 1.85
CA ASP A 11 6.02 6.47 1.24
C ASP A 11 7.06 5.98 2.28
N GLU A 12 7.05 6.55 3.48
CA GLU A 12 7.91 6.13 4.60
C GLU A 12 7.63 4.68 5.01
N LYS A 13 6.36 4.28 5.12
CA LYS A 13 5.97 2.91 5.48
C LYS A 13 6.31 1.91 4.37
N GLN A 14 6.11 2.30 3.11
CA GLN A 14 6.47 1.48 1.95
C GLN A 14 7.98 1.23 1.88
N LEU A 15 8.77 2.29 2.08
CA LEU A 15 10.23 2.19 2.11
C LEU A 15 10.68 1.26 3.24
N ARG A 16 10.15 1.46 4.45
CA ARG A 16 10.55 0.65 5.61
C ARG A 16 10.17 -0.82 5.47
N HIS A 17 8.97 -1.10 4.95
CA HIS A 17 8.56 -2.46 4.62
C HIS A 17 9.52 -3.11 3.61
N LYS A 18 9.92 -2.37 2.57
CA LYS A 18 10.87 -2.90 1.57
C LYS A 18 12.23 -3.21 2.19
N GLU A 19 12.77 -2.31 3.01
CA GLU A 19 14.04 -2.53 3.72
C GLU A 19 14.00 -3.76 4.62
N LEU A 20 12.91 -3.93 5.39
CA LEU A 20 12.74 -5.08 6.27
C LEU A 20 12.54 -6.38 5.49
N PHE A 21 11.79 -6.34 4.40
CA PHE A 21 11.65 -7.49 3.50
C PHE A 21 13.00 -7.91 2.93
N ASP A 22 13.77 -6.97 2.37
CA ASP A 22 15.09 -7.25 1.82
C ASP A 22 16.02 -7.79 2.93
N PHE A 23 16.00 -7.18 4.12
CA PHE A 23 16.79 -7.65 5.26
C PHE A 23 16.43 -9.08 5.65
N LEU A 24 15.15 -9.41 5.81
CA LEU A 24 14.64 -10.75 6.13
C LEU A 24 14.98 -11.77 5.05
N TYR A 25 14.94 -11.37 3.78
CA TYR A 25 15.18 -12.26 2.64
C TYR A 25 16.67 -12.59 2.47
N PHE A 26 17.57 -11.64 2.73
CA PHE A 26 19.01 -11.81 2.49
C PHE A 26 19.83 -12.16 3.74
N LYS A 27 19.28 -12.03 4.95
CA LYS A 27 20.02 -12.32 6.19
C LYS A 27 19.61 -13.66 6.79
N GLN A 28 20.60 -14.46 7.18
CA GLN A 28 20.39 -15.58 8.08
C GLN A 28 20.33 -15.02 9.50
N LEU A 29 19.13 -14.98 10.05
CA LEU A 29 18.85 -14.55 11.42
C LEU A 29 18.52 -15.78 12.28
N PRO A 30 18.81 -15.73 13.59
CA PRO A 30 18.16 -16.60 14.56
C PRO A 30 16.63 -16.56 14.39
N GLN A 31 15.95 -17.70 14.62
CA GLN A 31 14.52 -17.84 14.37
C GLN A 31 13.68 -16.84 15.18
N ASP A 32 14.06 -16.58 16.42
CA ASP A 32 13.42 -15.63 17.33
C ASP A 32 13.52 -14.18 16.83
N GLU A 33 14.69 -13.80 16.29
CA GLU A 33 14.86 -12.50 15.66
C GLU A 33 14.08 -12.40 14.34
N TYR A 34 14.13 -13.45 13.51
CA TYR A 34 13.36 -13.53 12.27
C TYR A 34 11.86 -13.33 12.52
N ASP A 35 11.29 -14.05 13.50
CA ASP A 35 9.88 -13.96 13.84
C ASP A 35 9.48 -12.55 14.30
N LYS A 36 10.36 -11.87 15.04
CA LYS A 36 10.14 -10.49 15.47
C LYS A 36 10.12 -9.53 14.27
N PHE A 37 11.12 -9.60 13.40
CA PHE A 37 11.21 -8.73 12.23
C PHE A 37 10.11 -9.02 11.21
N ASN A 38 9.71 -10.29 11.04
CA ASN A 38 8.61 -10.66 10.16
C ASN A 38 7.27 -10.09 10.67
N LYS A 39 7.01 -10.13 11.98
CA LYS A 39 5.83 -9.49 12.57
C LYS A 39 5.82 -7.98 12.35
N GLU A 40 6.97 -7.32 12.52
CA GLU A 40 7.10 -5.88 12.24
C GLU A 40 6.83 -5.59 10.75
N ASN A 41 7.37 -6.41 9.85
CA ASN A 41 7.17 -6.25 8.41
C ASN A 41 5.68 -6.41 8.02
N ILE A 42 5.01 -7.44 8.56
CA ILE A 42 3.56 -7.65 8.35
C ILE A 42 2.77 -6.45 8.85
N HIS A 43 3.09 -5.94 10.04
CA HIS A 43 2.40 -4.78 10.61
C HIS A 43 2.58 -3.52 9.75
N LEU A 44 3.80 -3.24 9.29
CA LEU A 44 4.08 -2.10 8.39
C LEU A 44 3.33 -2.23 7.06
N PHE A 45 3.22 -3.43 6.52
CA PHE A 45 2.45 -3.68 5.30
C PHE A 45 0.96 -3.38 5.50
N GLU A 46 0.39 -3.78 6.63
CA GLU A 46 -1.01 -3.48 6.97
C GLU A 46 -1.25 -1.97 7.12
N GLU A 47 -0.33 -1.25 7.79
CA GLU A 47 -0.41 0.20 7.90
C GLU A 47 -0.32 0.89 6.55
N TYR A 48 0.64 0.47 5.71
CA TYR A 48 0.76 0.95 4.33
C TYR A 48 -0.54 0.73 3.54
N ARG A 49 -1.13 -0.47 3.65
CA ARG A 49 -2.39 -0.79 2.96
C ARG A 49 -3.54 0.12 3.43
N LYS A 50 -3.69 0.34 4.74
CA LYS A 50 -4.73 1.21 5.31
C LYS A 50 -4.57 2.65 4.83
N LEU A 51 -3.34 3.19 4.87
CA LEU A 51 -3.04 4.54 4.38
C LEU A 51 -3.35 4.68 2.89
N SER A 52 -3.06 3.66 2.09
CA SER A 52 -3.36 3.64 0.65
C SER A 52 -4.87 3.68 0.38
N GLU A 53 -5.65 2.91 1.15
CA GLU A 53 -7.11 2.90 1.09
C GLU A 53 -7.70 4.25 1.52
N GLU A 54 -7.17 4.86 2.58
CA GLU A 54 -7.59 6.19 3.08
C GLU A 54 -7.30 7.30 2.05
N ILE A 55 -6.09 7.34 1.49
CA ILE A 55 -5.74 8.31 0.44
C ILE A 55 -6.64 8.13 -0.78
N ARG A 56 -6.96 6.89 -1.16
CA ARG A 56 -7.87 6.60 -2.26
C ARG A 56 -9.28 7.11 -1.96
N ALA A 57 -9.79 6.89 -0.75
CA ALA A 57 -11.11 7.39 -0.34
C ALA A 57 -11.17 8.91 -0.39
N LEU A 58 -10.18 9.60 0.19
CA LEU A 58 -10.09 11.06 0.19
C LEU A 58 -9.98 11.63 -1.24
N LYS A 59 -9.17 10.99 -2.11
CA LYS A 59 -9.09 11.38 -3.52
C LYS A 59 -10.44 11.25 -4.22
N LEU A 60 -11.18 10.17 -3.96
CA LEU A 60 -12.51 10.00 -4.52
C LEU A 60 -13.47 11.05 -3.98
N GLU A 61 -13.44 11.38 -2.69
CA GLU A 61 -14.30 12.43 -2.12
C GLU A 61 -14.11 13.80 -2.81
N LEU A 62 -12.87 14.13 -3.16
CA LEU A 62 -12.51 15.36 -3.85
C LEU A 62 -12.81 15.39 -5.35
N MET A 63 -13.09 14.24 -5.98
CA MET A 63 -13.40 14.14 -7.41
C MET A 63 -14.83 14.60 -7.72
N THR A 64 -15.02 15.19 -8.90
CA THR A 64 -16.35 15.46 -9.44
C THR A 64 -17.08 14.15 -9.78
N PRO A 65 -18.41 14.16 -9.95
CA PRO A 65 -19.16 12.98 -10.39
C PRO A 65 -18.63 12.37 -11.70
N GLU A 66 -18.24 13.19 -12.67
CA GLU A 66 -17.70 12.76 -13.95
C GLU A 66 -16.34 12.06 -13.79
N GLU A 67 -15.46 12.64 -12.97
CA GLU A 67 -14.15 12.05 -12.65
C GLU A 67 -14.29 10.71 -11.91
N LYS A 68 -15.24 10.60 -10.97
CA LYS A 68 -15.57 9.34 -10.29
C LYS A 68 -16.04 8.28 -11.28
N LEU A 69 -16.90 8.67 -12.22
CA LEU A 69 -17.45 7.75 -13.22
C LEU A 69 -16.36 7.21 -14.13
N GLU A 70 -15.46 8.08 -14.59
CA GLU A 70 -14.30 7.67 -15.39
C GLU A 70 -13.34 6.79 -14.60
N TYR A 71 -13.10 7.11 -13.32
CA TYR A 71 -12.30 6.27 -12.43
C TYR A 71 -12.82 4.83 -12.34
N TYR A 72 -14.14 4.66 -12.15
CA TYR A 72 -14.74 3.32 -12.10
C TYR A 72 -14.68 2.60 -13.44
N ARG A 73 -14.88 3.32 -14.56
CA ARG A 73 -14.71 2.76 -15.90
C ARG A 73 -13.31 2.21 -16.11
N GLN A 74 -12.27 2.98 -15.77
CA GLN A 74 -10.88 2.53 -15.88
C GLN A 74 -10.59 1.33 -14.99
N LYS A 75 -11.18 1.27 -13.79
CA LYS A 75 -11.06 0.13 -12.88
C LYS A 75 -11.64 -1.16 -13.48
N GLU A 76 -12.79 -1.09 -14.14
CA GLU A 76 -13.38 -2.27 -14.80
C GLU A 76 -12.57 -2.71 -16.02
N LEU A 77 -12.12 -1.78 -16.86
CA LEU A 77 -11.22 -2.08 -17.98
C LEU A 77 -9.94 -2.78 -17.54
N ALA A 78 -9.36 -2.36 -16.42
CA ALA A 78 -8.19 -3.01 -15.86
C ALA A 78 -8.49 -4.47 -15.45
N LYS A 79 -9.63 -4.75 -14.81
CA LYS A 79 -10.02 -6.12 -14.43
C LYS A 79 -10.20 -7.03 -15.65
N GLU A 80 -10.77 -6.51 -16.72
CA GLU A 80 -10.96 -7.27 -17.96
C GLU A 80 -9.63 -7.68 -18.60
N LYS A 81 -8.61 -6.81 -18.56
CA LYS A 81 -7.27 -7.13 -19.06
C LYS A 81 -6.61 -8.31 -18.34
N TYR A 82 -6.84 -8.47 -17.04
CA TYR A 82 -6.28 -9.58 -16.26
C TYR A 82 -7.10 -10.88 -16.35
N LYS A 83 -8.34 -10.84 -16.86
CA LYS A 83 -9.14 -12.05 -17.11
C LYS A 83 -8.77 -12.78 -18.41
N ASN A 84 -8.20 -12.07 -19.37
CA ASN A 84 -7.83 -12.59 -20.69
C ASN A 84 -6.33 -12.95 -20.79
N SER A 85 -5.64 -13.07 -19.65
CA SER A 85 -4.19 -13.27 -19.56
C SER A 85 -3.82 -14.47 -18.70
#